data_AF-A0A4Q3CG18-F1
#
_entry.id   AF-A0A4Q3CG18-F1
#
_cell.length_a   1.000
_cell.length_b   1.000
_cell.length_c   1.000
_cell.angle_alpha   90.00
_cell.angle_beta   90.00
_cell.angle_gamma   90.00
#
_symmetry.space_group_name_H-M   'P 1'
#
loop_
_entity.id
_entity.type
_entity.pdbx_description
1 polymer ?
#
loop_
_entity_poly.entity_id
_entity_poly.type
_entity_poly.pdbx_seq_one_letter_code
_entity_poly.pdbx_strand_id
1 'polypeptide(L)'
;RQVFGTVGIDMIAGPSEVLIIADSSANPAWVAADLVDDEVLRQLETLPRAEIARDGWEEFGALITVASMAEAVELANRIASEHVELAIDDPQSLLPRIRNAGAIFLGHHTPEAIGDYVGGTNHVLPTARSARFASGLGVLDFMKRTSILGCDPSSLAELSKAAVTLAATEGLDAHGRSVSIRLNR
;
A
#
# COMPACT_ATOMS: atom_id res chain seq x y z
N ARG A 1 10.65 -9.11 -13.07
CA ARG A 1 11.98 -8.66 -12.57
C ARG A 1 13.01 -8.43 -13.67
N GLN A 2 13.32 -9.40 -14.53
CA GLN A 2 14.43 -9.31 -15.51
C GLN A 2 14.32 -8.15 -16.52
N VAL A 3 13.11 -7.67 -16.82
CA VAL A 3 12.85 -6.62 -17.82
C VAL A 3 12.73 -5.22 -17.22
N PHE A 4 12.77 -5.08 -15.89
CA PHE A 4 12.66 -3.77 -15.24
C PHE A 4 13.83 -2.87 -15.65
N GLY A 5 13.52 -1.63 -16.00
CA GLY A 5 14.48 -0.66 -16.56
C GLY A 5 14.41 -0.55 -18.09
N THR A 6 14.00 -1.61 -18.79
CA THR A 6 13.60 -1.55 -20.20
C THR A 6 12.13 -1.21 -20.34
N VAL A 7 11.29 -1.78 -19.46
CA VAL A 7 9.87 -1.47 -19.32
C VAL A 7 9.53 -1.19 -17.86
N GLY A 8 8.47 -0.42 -17.64
CA GLY A 8 7.84 -0.32 -16.32
C GLY A 8 7.20 -1.65 -15.94
N ILE A 9 7.29 -2.01 -14.67
CA ILE A 9 6.47 -3.05 -14.04
C ILE A 9 5.79 -2.38 -12.84
N ASP A 10 4.58 -2.80 -12.53
CA ASP A 10 3.82 -2.35 -11.37
C ASP A 10 4.53 -2.75 -10.07
N MET A 11 4.74 -4.05 -9.87
CA MET A 11 5.38 -4.58 -8.67
C MET A 11 5.96 -5.99 -8.91
N ILE A 12 6.64 -6.51 -7.89
CA ILE A 12 7.01 -7.93 -7.84
C ILE A 12 6.01 -8.61 -6.92
N ALA A 13 5.25 -9.56 -7.45
CA ALA A 13 4.28 -10.31 -6.68
C ALA A 13 4.95 -11.10 -5.54
N GLY A 14 4.34 -11.02 -4.35
CA GLY A 14 4.55 -11.93 -3.23
C GLY A 14 3.29 -12.75 -2.94
N PRO A 15 3.28 -13.57 -1.88
CA PRO A 15 2.08 -14.26 -1.42
C PRO A 15 1.00 -13.26 -0.98
N SER A 16 -0.25 -13.53 -1.35
CA SER A 16 -1.41 -12.77 -0.90
C SER A 16 -1.69 -12.98 0.59
N GLU A 17 -2.24 -11.96 1.25
CA GLU A 17 -2.40 -11.96 2.71
C GLU A 17 -3.59 -11.11 3.18
N VAL A 18 -4.44 -11.67 4.04
CA VAL A 18 -5.51 -10.96 4.75
C VAL A 18 -5.22 -10.89 6.24
N LEU A 19 -5.46 -9.73 6.86
CA LEU A 19 -5.42 -9.54 8.30
C LEU A 19 -6.78 -9.03 8.78
N ILE A 20 -7.38 -9.74 9.73
CA ILE A 20 -8.65 -9.31 10.35
C ILE A 20 -8.38 -8.85 11.78
N ILE A 21 -8.79 -7.62 12.09
CA ILE A 21 -8.84 -7.09 13.45
C ILE A 21 -10.30 -7.18 13.91
N ALA A 22 -10.52 -8.02 14.92
CA ALA A 22 -11.84 -8.26 15.50
C ALA A 22 -11.81 -8.04 17.02
N ASP A 23 -12.94 -7.60 17.57
CA ASP A 23 -13.18 -7.56 19.02
C ASP A 23 -14.37 -8.46 19.40
N SER A 24 -14.85 -8.36 20.65
CA SER A 24 -15.95 -9.18 21.14
C SER A 24 -17.30 -8.96 20.44
N SER A 25 -17.46 -7.90 19.64
CA SER A 25 -18.68 -7.65 18.87
C SER A 25 -18.71 -8.40 17.53
N ALA A 26 -17.55 -8.88 17.06
CA ALA A 26 -17.46 -9.61 15.82
C ALA A 26 -18.19 -10.97 15.89
N ASN A 27 -18.86 -11.34 14.80
CA ASN A 27 -19.42 -12.68 14.66
C ASN A 27 -18.30 -13.68 14.32
N PRO A 28 -18.01 -14.67 15.17
CA PRO A 28 -16.92 -15.62 14.91
C PRO A 28 -17.08 -16.38 13.61
N ALA A 29 -18.32 -16.68 13.18
CA ALA A 29 -18.57 -17.39 11.93
C ALA A 29 -18.28 -16.54 10.68
N TRP A 30 -18.39 -15.21 10.78
CA TRP A 30 -18.05 -14.29 9.69
C TRP A 30 -16.55 -14.10 9.62
N VAL A 31 -15.91 -13.78 10.75
CA VAL A 31 -14.44 -13.67 10.83
C VAL A 31 -13.76 -14.96 10.39
N ALA A 32 -14.30 -16.13 10.76
CA ALA A 32 -13.80 -17.42 10.28
C ALA A 32 -13.95 -17.60 8.77
N ALA A 33 -15.09 -17.19 8.19
CA ALA A 33 -15.32 -17.27 6.74
C ALA A 33 -14.31 -16.40 5.97
N ASP A 34 -13.93 -15.25 6.55
CA ASP A 34 -12.97 -14.31 5.96
C ASP A 34 -11.49 -14.71 6.24
N LEU A 35 -11.16 -15.24 7.44
CA LEU A 35 -9.81 -15.72 7.80
C LEU A 35 -9.44 -17.06 7.18
N VAL A 36 -10.46 -17.82 6.82
CA VAL A 36 -10.36 -19.25 6.65
C VAL A 36 -9.88 -19.97 7.96
N ASP A 37 -10.58 -19.85 9.13
CA ASP A 37 -10.22 -20.56 10.40
C ASP A 37 -11.38 -21.30 11.18
N ASP A 38 -11.06 -22.39 11.90
CA ASP A 38 -11.79 -23.37 12.76
C ASP A 38 -13.26 -23.73 12.42
N GLU A 39 -14.16 -22.75 12.29
CA GLU A 39 -15.40 -22.93 11.53
C GLU A 39 -15.09 -23.22 10.04
N VAL A 40 -13.85 -22.99 9.62
CA VAL A 40 -13.32 -23.39 8.33
C VAL A 40 -13.11 -24.85 8.15
N LEU A 41 -12.78 -25.66 9.14
CA LEU A 41 -12.79 -27.10 8.87
C LEU A 41 -14.20 -27.56 8.46
N ARG A 42 -15.22 -26.95 9.08
CA ARG A 42 -16.63 -27.18 8.77
C ARG A 42 -17.08 -26.52 7.46
N GLN A 43 -16.61 -25.32 7.13
CA GLN A 43 -16.94 -24.62 5.88
C GLN A 43 -16.12 -25.14 4.69
N LEU A 44 -14.85 -25.51 4.87
CA LEU A 44 -14.00 -26.16 3.88
C LEU A 44 -14.62 -27.46 3.40
N GLU A 45 -15.23 -28.26 4.29
CA GLU A 45 -16.00 -29.45 3.88
C GLU A 45 -17.12 -29.13 2.88
N THR A 46 -17.64 -27.90 2.88
CA THR A 46 -18.64 -27.42 1.93
C THR A 46 -18.06 -26.76 0.68
N LEU A 47 -16.75 -26.48 0.67
CA LEU A 47 -16.08 -25.77 -0.43
C LEU A 47 -15.54 -26.73 -1.49
N PRO A 48 -15.73 -26.44 -2.79
CA PRO A 48 -15.17 -27.26 -3.88
C PRO A 48 -13.63 -27.35 -3.90
N ARG A 49 -12.94 -26.46 -3.18
CA ARG A 49 -11.46 -26.35 -3.14
C ARG A 49 -10.90 -26.45 -1.70
N ALA A 50 -11.55 -27.27 -0.87
CA ALA A 50 -11.23 -27.47 0.53
C ALA A 50 -9.74 -27.73 0.83
N GLU A 51 -9.07 -28.52 -0.02
CA GLU A 51 -7.67 -28.94 0.20
C GLU A 51 -6.71 -27.76 0.15
N ILE A 52 -6.81 -26.89 -0.85
CA ILE A 52 -5.90 -25.74 -1.01
C ILE A 52 -6.05 -24.77 0.16
N ALA A 53 -7.28 -24.51 0.58
CA ALA A 53 -7.55 -23.58 1.66
C ALA A 53 -7.19 -24.18 3.03
N ARG A 54 -7.29 -25.51 3.20
CA ARG A 54 -6.73 -26.23 4.35
C ARG A 54 -5.21 -26.10 4.41
N ASP A 55 -4.51 -26.42 3.32
CA ASP A 55 -3.04 -26.37 3.29
C ASP A 55 -2.54 -24.95 3.58
N GLY A 56 -3.18 -23.94 3.00
CA GLY A 56 -2.86 -22.54 3.27
C GLY A 56 -3.04 -22.15 4.74
N TRP A 57 -4.13 -22.58 5.36
CA TRP A 57 -4.37 -22.33 6.79
C TRP A 57 -3.39 -23.09 7.69
N GLU A 58 -3.16 -24.38 7.44
CA GLU A 58 -2.26 -25.21 8.24
C GLU A 58 -0.80 -24.74 8.16
N GLU A 59 -0.37 -24.20 7.01
CA GLU A 59 1.00 -23.73 6.82
C GLU A 59 1.22 -22.27 7.27
N PHE A 60 0.25 -21.37 7.03
CA PHE A 60 0.44 -19.92 7.19
C PHE A 60 -0.56 -19.22 8.12
N GLY A 61 -1.64 -19.90 8.52
CA GLY A 61 -2.67 -19.37 9.40
C GLY A 61 -2.12 -19.01 10.78
N ALA A 62 -2.61 -17.91 11.34
CA ALA A 62 -2.19 -17.46 12.66
C ALA A 62 -3.29 -16.67 13.38
N LEU A 63 -3.47 -16.99 14.67
CA LEU A 63 -4.27 -16.20 15.59
C LEU A 63 -3.36 -15.46 16.58
N ILE A 64 -3.54 -14.15 16.67
CA ILE A 64 -2.75 -13.30 17.56
C ILE A 64 -3.67 -12.61 18.56
N THR A 65 -3.65 -13.06 19.81
CA THR A 65 -4.35 -12.39 20.91
C THR A 65 -3.53 -11.21 21.42
N VAL A 66 -4.14 -10.04 21.53
CA VAL A 66 -3.51 -8.80 22.04
C VAL A 66 -4.24 -8.27 23.26
N ALA A 67 -3.57 -7.44 24.05
CA ALA A 67 -4.15 -6.86 25.26
C ALA A 67 -5.10 -5.68 24.95
N SER A 68 -5.00 -5.08 23.75
CA SER A 68 -5.85 -3.94 23.36
C SER A 68 -5.92 -3.73 21.85
N MET A 69 -6.93 -2.98 21.39
CA MET A 69 -7.03 -2.53 19.99
C MET A 69 -5.86 -1.61 19.58
N ALA A 70 -5.24 -0.92 20.53
CA ALA A 70 -4.05 -0.12 20.22
C ALA A 70 -2.86 -0.98 19.81
N GLU A 71 -2.67 -2.11 20.49
CA GLU A 71 -1.64 -3.11 20.15
C GLU A 71 -1.98 -3.83 18.84
N ALA A 72 -3.25 -4.15 18.59
CA ALA A 72 -3.70 -4.68 17.29
C ALA A 72 -3.28 -3.78 16.12
N VAL A 73 -3.50 -2.47 16.25
CA VAL A 73 -3.11 -1.46 15.25
C VAL A 73 -1.59 -1.39 15.07
N GLU A 74 -0.80 -1.47 16.15
CA GLU A 74 0.66 -1.49 16.06
C GLU A 74 1.18 -2.72 15.31
N LEU A 75 0.61 -3.89 15.60
CA LEU A 75 0.90 -5.11 14.87
C LEU A 75 0.46 -5.01 13.42
N ALA A 76 -0.76 -4.55 13.14
CA ALA A 76 -1.27 -4.37 11.78
C ALA A 76 -0.35 -3.49 10.95
N ASN A 77 0.20 -2.41 11.51
CA ASN A 77 1.16 -1.56 10.81
C ASN A 77 2.52 -2.23 10.56
N ARG A 78 2.99 -3.09 11.46
CA ARG A 78 4.22 -3.87 11.26
C ARG A 78 4.02 -4.96 10.21
N ILE A 79 2.84 -5.57 10.24
CA ILE A 79 2.38 -6.56 9.28
C ILE A 79 2.24 -5.87 7.91
N ALA A 80 1.51 -4.78 7.75
CA ALA A 80 1.34 -4.14 6.45
C ALA A 80 0.78 -5.11 5.40
N SER A 81 -0.33 -5.77 5.74
CA SER A 81 -0.99 -6.74 4.86
C SER A 81 -1.49 -6.13 3.56
N GLU A 82 -1.65 -6.97 2.55
CA GLU A 82 -2.38 -6.66 1.32
C GLU A 82 -3.81 -6.22 1.65
N HIS A 83 -4.54 -7.02 2.42
CA HIS A 83 -5.89 -6.71 2.88
C HIS A 83 -5.96 -6.58 4.41
N VAL A 84 -6.67 -5.57 4.91
CA VAL A 84 -6.96 -5.39 6.33
C VAL A 84 -8.46 -5.22 6.55
N GLU A 85 -9.08 -6.11 7.31
CA GLU A 85 -10.47 -5.98 7.71
C GLU A 85 -10.59 -5.50 9.15
N LEU A 86 -11.49 -4.55 9.40
CA LEU A 86 -11.82 -4.04 10.72
C LEU A 86 -13.24 -4.51 11.11
N ALA A 87 -13.34 -5.72 11.63
CA ALA A 87 -14.59 -6.35 12.08
C ALA A 87 -14.94 -5.93 13.51
N ILE A 88 -15.23 -4.64 13.70
CA ILE A 88 -15.60 -4.02 14.98
C ILE A 88 -16.78 -3.05 14.79
N ASP A 89 -17.42 -2.64 15.88
CA ASP A 89 -18.59 -1.75 15.83
C ASP A 89 -18.27 -0.34 15.34
N ASP A 90 -17.11 0.21 15.73
CA ASP A 90 -16.65 1.54 15.30
C ASP A 90 -15.29 1.44 14.55
N PRO A 91 -15.28 0.94 13.30
CA PRO A 91 -14.06 0.76 12.52
C PRO A 91 -13.40 2.10 12.15
N GLN A 92 -14.19 3.18 12.11
CA GLN A 92 -13.70 4.53 11.83
C GLN A 92 -12.74 5.04 12.92
N SER A 93 -12.90 4.59 14.16
CA SER A 93 -12.01 4.95 15.26
C SER A 93 -10.56 4.47 15.06
N LEU A 94 -10.36 3.34 14.36
CA LEU A 94 -9.05 2.76 14.12
C LEU A 94 -8.45 3.16 12.76
N LEU A 95 -9.28 3.46 11.77
CA LEU A 95 -8.85 3.76 10.39
C LEU A 95 -7.70 4.80 10.31
N PRO A 96 -7.73 5.97 10.99
CA PRO A 96 -6.63 6.94 10.93
C PRO A 96 -5.30 6.44 11.48
N ARG A 97 -5.31 5.33 12.24
CA ARG A 97 -4.12 4.73 12.83
C ARG A 97 -3.56 3.57 12.02
N ILE A 98 -4.29 3.05 11.04
CA ILE A 98 -3.80 2.07 10.07
C ILE A 98 -3.06 2.83 8.96
N ARG A 99 -1.73 2.78 8.98
CA ARG A 99 -0.83 3.48 8.05
C ARG A 99 -0.37 2.59 6.91
N ASN A 100 -0.25 1.28 7.16
CA ASN A 100 0.26 0.33 6.18
C ASN A 100 -0.80 -0.77 5.94
N ALA A 101 -1.46 -0.69 4.78
CA ALA A 101 -2.40 -1.68 4.27
C ALA A 101 -2.55 -1.44 2.75
N GLY A 102 -2.71 -2.51 1.96
CA GLY A 102 -3.04 -2.36 0.54
C GLY A 102 -4.46 -1.84 0.34
N ALA A 103 -5.43 -2.52 0.95
CA ALA A 103 -6.82 -2.08 1.08
C ALA A 103 -7.33 -2.30 2.51
N ILE A 104 -8.31 -1.48 2.92
CA ILE A 104 -8.93 -1.54 4.25
C ILE A 104 -10.44 -1.70 4.09
N PHE A 105 -10.99 -2.72 4.74
CA PHE A 105 -12.41 -3.03 4.74
C PHE A 105 -13.02 -2.74 6.11
N LEU A 106 -14.15 -2.04 6.13
CA LEU A 106 -14.66 -1.40 7.34
C LEU A 106 -15.98 -2.05 7.81
N GLY A 107 -15.96 -2.54 9.04
CA GLY A 107 -17.13 -3.05 9.76
C GLY A 107 -17.56 -4.44 9.30
N HIS A 108 -18.50 -5.01 10.06
CA HIS A 108 -18.91 -6.41 9.98
C HIS A 108 -19.50 -6.90 8.64
N HIS A 109 -19.80 -6.01 7.69
CA HIS A 109 -20.50 -6.33 6.43
C HIS A 109 -19.68 -6.01 5.19
N THR A 110 -18.37 -5.82 5.34
CA THR A 110 -17.47 -5.51 4.23
C THR A 110 -16.40 -6.61 4.13
N PRO A 111 -16.74 -7.81 3.67
CA PRO A 111 -15.71 -8.83 3.43
C PRO A 111 -14.82 -8.42 2.26
N GLU A 112 -13.57 -8.86 2.25
CA GLU A 112 -12.57 -8.64 1.18
C GLU A 112 -13.16 -8.87 -0.21
N ALA A 113 -13.97 -9.93 -0.36
CA ALA A 113 -14.61 -10.32 -1.61
C ALA A 113 -15.42 -9.19 -2.28
N ILE A 114 -15.99 -8.24 -1.50
CA ILE A 114 -16.67 -7.09 -2.10
C ILE A 114 -15.66 -6.21 -2.85
N GLY A 115 -14.49 -5.92 -2.29
CA GLY A 115 -13.45 -5.13 -2.95
C GLY A 115 -12.81 -5.83 -4.14
N ASP A 116 -12.73 -7.15 -4.10
CA ASP A 116 -12.19 -7.96 -5.20
C ASP A 116 -13.02 -7.91 -6.47
N TYR A 117 -14.33 -7.73 -6.33
CA TYR A 117 -15.25 -7.89 -7.45
C TYR A 117 -16.02 -6.62 -7.80
N VAL A 118 -16.69 -5.99 -6.83
CA VAL A 118 -17.76 -5.01 -7.13
C VAL A 118 -17.70 -3.72 -6.31
N GLY A 119 -16.78 -3.61 -5.35
CA GLY A 119 -16.61 -2.43 -4.50
C GLY A 119 -16.03 -1.22 -5.24
N GLY A 120 -15.39 -1.44 -6.40
CA GLY A 120 -14.81 -0.39 -7.25
C GLY A 120 -13.36 -0.02 -6.91
N THR A 121 -12.82 -0.56 -5.81
CA THR A 121 -11.38 -0.58 -5.53
C THR A 121 -10.66 -1.52 -6.49
N ASN A 122 -9.34 -1.35 -6.65
CA ASN A 122 -8.53 -2.28 -7.43
C ASN A 122 -7.97 -3.38 -6.52
N HIS A 123 -8.08 -4.64 -6.92
CA HIS A 123 -7.57 -5.78 -6.15
C HIS A 123 -6.12 -6.18 -6.47
N VAL A 124 -5.46 -5.47 -7.39
CA VAL A 124 -4.01 -5.63 -7.60
C VAL A 124 -3.30 -4.79 -6.55
N LEU A 125 -2.93 -5.44 -5.45
CA LEU A 125 -2.48 -4.78 -4.22
C LEU A 125 -1.05 -5.20 -3.82
N PRO A 126 -0.38 -4.36 -3.01
CA PRO A 126 0.97 -4.65 -2.53
C PRO A 126 0.98 -5.79 -1.51
N THR A 127 1.63 -6.90 -1.87
CA THR A 127 1.77 -8.12 -1.06
C THR A 127 3.12 -8.20 -0.34
N ALA A 128 3.31 -9.23 0.50
CA ALA A 128 4.56 -9.50 1.21
C ALA A 128 5.09 -8.29 1.97
N ARG A 129 4.18 -7.60 2.67
CA ARG A 129 4.47 -6.41 3.47
C ARG A 129 4.94 -5.19 2.67
N SER A 130 4.79 -5.19 1.34
CA SER A 130 5.17 -4.05 0.49
C SER A 130 4.23 -2.85 0.64
N ALA A 131 3.07 -3.01 1.28
CA ALA A 131 2.16 -1.92 1.66
C ALA A 131 2.81 -0.86 2.58
N ARG A 132 4.03 -1.10 3.08
CA ARG A 132 4.85 -0.08 3.76
C ARG A 132 5.37 1.03 2.85
N PHE A 133 5.44 0.79 1.53
CA PHE A 133 6.05 1.72 0.58
C PHE A 133 5.40 1.73 -0.80
N ALA A 134 4.53 0.77 -1.10
CA ALA A 134 3.79 0.66 -2.36
C ALA A 134 2.29 0.86 -2.11
N SER A 135 1.61 1.32 -3.14
CA SER A 135 0.15 1.44 -3.18
C SER A 135 -0.46 0.32 -4.03
N GLY A 136 -1.76 0.11 -3.88
CA GLY A 136 -2.55 -0.64 -4.86
C GLY A 136 -2.53 0.01 -6.24
N LEU A 137 -2.72 -0.81 -7.28
CA LEU A 137 -2.74 -0.36 -8.66
C LEU A 137 -3.87 0.66 -8.88
N GLY A 138 -3.54 1.78 -9.51
CA GLY A 138 -4.46 2.85 -9.83
C GLY A 138 -4.15 3.51 -11.15
N VAL A 139 -4.94 4.53 -11.50
CA VAL A 139 -4.76 5.26 -12.77
C VAL A 139 -3.37 5.90 -12.89
N LEU A 140 -2.75 6.26 -11.77
CA LEU A 140 -1.43 6.90 -11.75
C LEU A 140 -0.31 5.98 -12.22
N ASP A 141 -0.45 4.67 -12.07
CA ASP A 141 0.55 3.68 -12.53
C ASP A 141 0.62 3.59 -14.06
N PHE A 142 -0.44 4.05 -14.74
CA PHE A 142 -0.52 4.17 -16.20
C PHE A 142 -0.21 5.59 -16.71
N MET A 143 0.18 6.48 -15.79
CA MET A 143 0.52 7.87 -16.10
C MET A 143 2.00 8.15 -15.84
N LYS A 144 2.48 9.24 -16.45
CA LYS A 144 3.80 9.81 -16.18
C LYS A 144 3.65 11.29 -15.95
N ARG A 145 4.35 11.82 -14.93
CA ARG A 145 4.35 13.25 -14.62
C ARG A 145 5.56 13.91 -15.27
N THR A 146 5.30 14.97 -16.04
CA THR A 146 6.35 15.80 -16.66
C THR A 146 6.41 17.14 -15.95
N SER A 147 7.60 17.55 -15.50
CA SER A 147 7.82 18.88 -14.93
C SER A 147 8.10 19.88 -16.05
N ILE A 148 7.47 21.05 -16.02
CA ILE A 148 7.66 22.14 -16.98
C ILE A 148 8.07 23.39 -16.20
N LEU A 149 9.19 23.99 -16.59
CA LEU A 149 9.73 25.22 -16.00
C LEU A 149 10.07 26.20 -17.11
N GLY A 150 9.67 27.46 -16.93
CA GLY A 150 10.08 28.58 -17.77
C GLY A 150 10.56 29.73 -16.91
N CYS A 151 11.66 30.37 -17.31
CA CYS A 151 12.14 31.62 -16.73
C CYS A 151 12.11 32.70 -17.80
N ASP A 152 11.60 33.86 -17.43
CA ASP A 152 11.84 35.11 -18.15
C ASP A 152 13.18 35.74 -17.70
N PRO A 153 13.62 36.84 -18.31
CA PRO A 153 14.87 37.49 -17.92
C PRO A 153 14.92 37.93 -16.46
N SER A 154 13.80 38.38 -15.88
CA SER A 154 13.75 38.89 -14.51
C SER A 154 13.93 37.77 -13.49
N SER A 155 13.14 36.70 -13.64
CA SER A 155 13.21 35.50 -12.81
C SER A 155 14.56 34.79 -12.93
N LEU A 156 15.15 34.73 -14.12
CA LEU A 156 16.50 34.19 -14.29
C LEU A 156 17.53 35.03 -13.52
N ALA A 157 17.45 36.37 -13.63
CA ALA A 157 18.36 37.26 -12.92
C ALA A 157 18.25 37.08 -11.39
N GLU A 158 17.04 36.96 -10.85
CA GLU A 158 16.79 36.72 -9.43
C GLU A 158 17.40 35.41 -8.93
N LEU A 159 17.22 34.31 -9.67
CA LEU A 159 17.70 32.98 -9.29
C LEU A 159 19.20 32.78 -9.58
N SER A 160 19.79 33.61 -10.43
CA SER A 160 21.11 33.37 -11.00
C SER A 160 22.23 33.22 -9.98
N LYS A 161 22.26 34.09 -8.97
CA LYS A 161 23.31 34.09 -7.94
C LYS A 161 23.32 32.77 -7.18
N ALA A 162 22.15 32.27 -6.80
CA ALA A 162 22.03 30.98 -6.10
C ALA A 162 22.47 29.84 -7.02
N ALA A 163 21.97 29.80 -8.26
CA ALA A 163 22.30 28.74 -9.21
C ALA A 163 23.81 28.66 -9.52
N VAL A 164 24.47 29.81 -9.73
CA VAL A 164 25.93 29.87 -9.99
C VAL A 164 26.73 29.47 -8.75
N THR A 165 26.30 29.90 -7.56
CA THR A 165 26.98 29.56 -6.29
C THR A 165 26.92 28.06 -6.01
N LEU A 166 25.74 27.46 -6.21
CA LEU A 166 25.56 26.00 -6.06
C LEU A 166 26.40 25.25 -7.09
N ALA A 167 26.35 25.64 -8.37
CA ALA A 167 27.15 25.02 -9.41
C ALA A 167 28.66 25.05 -9.12
N ALA A 168 29.17 26.18 -8.59
CA ALA A 168 30.58 26.28 -8.19
C ALA A 168 30.91 25.38 -6.99
N THR A 169 30.02 25.30 -5.99
CA THR A 169 30.19 24.43 -4.82
C THR A 169 30.21 22.94 -5.21
N GLU A 170 29.45 22.58 -6.24
CA GLU A 170 29.39 21.22 -6.80
C GLU A 170 30.51 20.93 -7.82
N GLY A 171 31.37 21.91 -8.16
CA GLY A 171 32.41 21.76 -9.17
C GLY A 171 31.87 21.64 -10.61
N LEU A 172 30.66 22.13 -10.86
CA LEU A 172 29.95 22.07 -12.15
C LEU A 172 30.04 23.40 -12.92
N ASP A 173 31.26 23.84 -13.25
CA ASP A 173 31.51 25.15 -13.88
C ASP A 173 30.70 25.40 -15.16
N ALA A 174 30.48 24.34 -15.97
CA ALA A 174 29.67 24.44 -17.18
C ALA A 174 28.19 24.78 -16.90
N HIS A 175 27.62 24.26 -15.80
CA HIS A 175 26.25 24.57 -15.38
C HIS A 175 26.16 26.04 -14.94
N GLY A 176 27.07 26.50 -14.10
CA GLY A 176 27.13 27.91 -13.67
C GLY A 176 27.31 28.86 -14.86
N ARG A 177 28.23 28.52 -15.78
CA ARG A 177 28.45 29.31 -17.01
C ARG A 177 27.20 29.39 -17.89
N SER A 178 26.40 28.31 -17.97
CA SER A 178 25.14 28.31 -18.71
C SER A 178 24.16 29.35 -18.17
N VAL A 179 24.16 29.62 -16.86
CA VAL A 179 23.37 30.70 -16.26
C VAL A 179 24.01 32.05 -16.54
N SER A 180 25.28 32.23 -16.17
CA SER A 180 25.96 33.54 -16.22
C SER A 180 26.03 34.13 -17.63
N ILE A 181 26.20 33.33 -18.68
CA ILE A 181 26.28 33.85 -20.06
C ILE A 181 24.98 34.55 -20.51
N ARG A 182 23.84 34.20 -19.90
CA ARG A 182 22.53 34.79 -20.21
C ARG A 182 22.27 36.10 -19.46
N LEU A 183 23.09 36.41 -18.45
CA LEU A 183 23.03 37.65 -17.67
C LEU A 183 23.90 38.76 -18.26
N ASN A 184 24.82 38.44 -19.17
CA ASN A 184 25.78 39.37 -19.76
C ASN A 184 25.15 40.30 -20.82
N ARG A 185 23.97 40.87 -20.54
CA ARG A 185 23.34 41.92 -21.36
C ARG A 185 23.57 43.29 -20.77
#